data_AF-A0A9D6R6L2-F1
#
_entry.id   AF-A0A9D6R6L2-F1
#
_cell.length_a   1.000
_cell.length_b   1.000
_cell.length_c   1.000
_cell.angle_alpha   90.00
_cell.angle_beta   90.00
_cell.angle_gamma   90.00
#
_symmetry.space_group_name_H-M   'P 1'
#
loop_
_entity.id
_entity.type
_entity.pdbx_description
1 polymer ?
#
loop_
_entity_poly.entity_id
_entity_poly.type
_entity_poly.pdbx_seq_one_letter_code
_entity_poly.pdbx_strand_id
1 'polypeptide(L)'
;MPQPRPRGRYFEEFAVGDKITTAARTVTEADIVRFAGLSGDFNQIHTDAEYSRNTPFGARVAHGILGLSIASGLAVQTGFMEQTVLAFREINDWKFSSPIFIGDTIHVELEILETKAIPRLGGGVINIALDVKNQKGETVQKGKWTALMRGKPKD
;
A
#
# COMPACT_ATOMS: atom_id res chain seq x y z
N MET A 1 -5.58 -31.48 -14.60
CA MET A 1 -6.66 -31.01 -13.70
C MET A 1 -6.90 -29.53 -13.97
N PRO A 2 -8.15 -29.03 -14.00
CA PRO A 2 -8.39 -27.60 -14.10
C PRO A 2 -7.77 -26.90 -12.88
N GLN A 3 -7.10 -25.77 -13.11
CA GLN A 3 -6.54 -24.99 -12.02
C GLN A 3 -7.67 -24.40 -11.16
N PRO A 4 -7.55 -24.40 -9.82
CA PRO A 4 -8.57 -23.83 -8.95
C PRO A 4 -8.72 -22.33 -9.22
N ARG A 5 -9.94 -21.81 -9.04
CA ARG A 5 -10.25 -20.38 -9.17
C ARG A 5 -9.31 -19.56 -8.28
N PRO A 6 -8.70 -18.47 -8.78
CA PRO A 6 -7.93 -17.55 -7.96
C PRO A 6 -8.72 -17.02 -6.78
N ARG A 7 -8.03 -16.76 -5.66
CA ARG A 7 -8.67 -16.17 -4.49
C ARG A 7 -9.04 -14.70 -4.72
N GLY A 8 -8.24 -13.97 -5.50
CA GLY A 8 -8.49 -12.60 -5.88
C GLY A 8 -9.52 -12.45 -6.99
N ARG A 9 -9.95 -11.21 -7.19
CA ARG A 9 -10.91 -10.80 -8.22
C ARG A 9 -10.23 -10.76 -9.58
N TYR A 10 -10.93 -11.24 -10.60
CA TYR A 10 -10.59 -10.95 -11.99
C TYR A 10 -10.90 -9.48 -12.33
N PHE A 11 -10.32 -8.97 -13.42
CA PHE A 11 -10.53 -7.61 -13.89
C PHE A 11 -12.01 -7.22 -13.97
N GLU A 12 -12.86 -8.10 -14.50
CA GLU A 12 -14.29 -7.85 -14.71
C GLU A 12 -15.10 -7.84 -13.40
N GLU A 13 -14.49 -8.16 -12.27
CA GLU A 13 -15.12 -8.19 -10.95
C GLU A 13 -14.81 -6.93 -10.13
N PHE A 14 -14.11 -5.97 -10.73
CA PHE A 14 -13.91 -4.64 -10.16
C PHE A 14 -14.95 -3.67 -10.71
N ALA A 15 -15.55 -2.89 -9.83
CA ALA A 15 -16.40 -1.76 -10.20
C ALA A 15 -15.80 -0.45 -9.70
N VAL A 16 -15.95 0.64 -10.47
CA VAL A 16 -15.62 1.98 -10.00
C VAL A 16 -16.47 2.30 -8.77
N GLY A 17 -15.83 2.83 -7.71
CA GLY A 17 -16.44 3.10 -6.42
C GLY A 17 -16.39 1.93 -5.43
N ASP A 18 -15.85 0.77 -5.82
CA ASP A 18 -15.56 -0.32 -4.87
C ASP A 18 -14.60 0.17 -3.79
N LYS A 19 -14.96 -0.07 -2.52
CA LYS A 19 -14.18 0.34 -1.34
C LYS A 19 -13.75 -0.85 -0.51
N ILE A 20 -12.52 -0.80 -0.02
CA ILE A 20 -11.94 -1.84 0.84
C ILE A 20 -11.15 -1.15 1.95
N THR A 21 -11.35 -1.58 3.19
CA THR A 21 -10.53 -1.16 4.33
C THR A 21 -9.71 -2.35 4.80
N THR A 22 -8.41 -2.18 4.97
CA THR A 22 -7.51 -3.25 5.42
C THR A 22 -7.65 -3.48 6.92
N ALA A 23 -7.09 -4.59 7.40
CA ALA A 23 -6.71 -4.68 8.81
C ALA A 23 -5.73 -3.56 9.19
N ALA A 24 -5.61 -3.28 10.49
CA ALA A 24 -4.66 -2.31 11.02
C ALA A 24 -3.40 -2.99 11.56
N ARG A 25 -2.28 -2.26 11.56
CA ARG A 25 -0.99 -2.72 12.11
C ARG A 25 -0.26 -1.57 12.80
N THR A 26 0.24 -1.83 14.00
CA THR A 26 1.16 -0.93 14.71
C THR A 26 2.55 -0.95 14.09
N VAL A 27 3.08 0.23 13.80
CA VAL A 27 4.46 0.45 13.34
C VAL A 27 5.36 0.53 14.57
N THR A 28 6.35 -0.34 14.63
CA THR A 28 7.24 -0.47 15.78
C THR A 28 8.65 0.00 15.43
N GLU A 29 9.49 0.22 16.46
CA GLU A 29 10.91 0.49 16.25
C GLU A 29 11.59 -0.61 15.43
N ALA A 30 11.20 -1.86 15.67
CA ALA A 30 11.75 -3.01 14.96
C ALA A 30 11.46 -2.95 13.45
N ASP A 31 10.35 -2.36 13.02
CA ASP A 31 10.05 -2.15 11.61
C ASP A 31 11.00 -1.14 10.98
N ILE A 32 11.27 -0.04 11.68
CA ILE A 32 12.20 1.01 11.22
C ILE A 32 13.62 0.47 11.12
N VAL A 33 14.11 -0.21 12.16
CA VAL A 33 15.47 -0.78 12.16
C VAL A 33 15.63 -1.84 11.08
N ARG A 34 14.65 -2.74 10.91
CA ARG A 34 14.69 -3.75 9.83
C ARG A 34 14.63 -3.11 8.45
N PHE A 35 13.81 -2.08 8.26
CA PHE A 35 13.70 -1.40 6.97
C PHE A 35 14.96 -0.61 6.62
N ALA A 36 15.60 0.03 7.61
CA ALA A 36 16.92 0.64 7.41
C ALA A 36 17.95 -0.41 6.99
N GLY A 37 17.98 -1.57 7.65
CA GLY A 37 18.85 -2.69 7.27
C GLY A 37 18.56 -3.25 5.87
N LEU A 38 17.29 -3.37 5.49
CA LEU A 38 16.87 -3.88 4.19
C LEU A 38 17.16 -2.89 3.05
N SER A 39 16.84 -1.61 3.25
CA SER A 39 16.94 -0.58 2.22
C SER A 39 18.32 0.07 2.14
N GLY A 40 19.13 -0.02 3.20
CA GLY A 40 20.37 0.72 3.37
C GLY A 40 20.17 2.18 3.80
N ASP A 41 18.93 2.65 3.98
CA ASP A 41 18.65 4.00 4.43
C ASP A 41 18.73 4.12 5.96
N PHE A 42 19.90 4.57 6.42
CA PHE A 42 20.20 4.83 7.83
C PHE A 42 20.09 6.32 8.21
N ASN A 43 19.35 7.14 7.46
CA ASN A 43 19.19 8.56 7.79
C ASN A 43 18.80 8.77 9.26
N GLN A 44 19.46 9.73 9.92
CA GLN A 44 19.38 9.97 11.36
C GLN A 44 17.96 10.28 11.85
N ILE A 45 17.10 10.85 11.00
CA ILE A 45 15.67 11.09 11.35
C ILE A 45 14.90 9.79 11.63
N HIS A 46 15.42 8.64 11.17
CA HIS A 46 14.83 7.32 11.37
C HIS A 46 15.58 6.53 12.45
N THR A 47 16.90 6.74 12.60
CA THR A 47 17.79 5.82 13.33
C THR A 47 18.39 6.40 14.61
N ASP A 48 18.49 7.73 14.72
CA ASP A 48 19.18 8.40 15.81
C ASP A 48 18.19 9.20 16.67
N ALA A 49 17.98 8.74 17.90
CA ALA A 49 17.06 9.38 18.83
C ALA A 49 17.56 10.75 19.32
N GLU A 50 18.87 10.92 19.52
CA GLU A 50 19.46 12.16 20.04
C GLU A 50 19.50 13.24 18.97
N TYR A 51 19.83 12.87 17.73
CA TYR A 51 19.65 13.76 16.58
C TYR A 51 18.20 14.20 16.44
N SER A 52 17.26 13.25 16.50
CA SER A 52 15.84 13.49 16.24
C SER A 52 15.18 14.44 17.24
N ARG A 53 15.65 14.51 18.50
CA ARG A 53 15.16 15.47 19.51
C ARG A 53 15.26 16.93 19.05
N ASN A 54 16.22 17.22 18.18
CA ASN A 54 16.50 18.58 17.68
C ASN A 54 15.85 18.86 16.31
N THR A 55 15.07 17.91 15.78
CA THR A 55 14.36 18.06 14.50
C THR A 55 12.93 18.56 14.74
N PRO A 56 12.22 19.08 13.71
CA PRO A 56 10.82 19.47 13.84
C PRO A 56 9.87 18.35 14.29
N PHE A 57 10.27 17.08 14.13
CA PHE A 57 9.47 15.93 14.60
C PHE A 57 9.65 15.64 16.10
N GLY A 58 10.77 16.08 16.70
CA GLY A 58 11.10 15.85 18.12
C GLY A 58 11.38 14.39 18.51
N ALA A 59 11.24 13.45 17.58
CA ALA A 59 11.45 12.02 17.76
C ALA A 59 11.74 11.34 16.41
N ARG A 60 12.24 10.10 16.44
CA ARG A 60 12.42 9.30 15.23
C ARG A 60 11.07 9.01 14.58
N VAL A 61 11.03 9.12 13.25
CA VAL A 61 9.86 8.82 12.43
C VAL A 61 10.18 7.64 11.53
N ALA A 62 9.18 6.89 11.10
CA ALA A 62 9.36 5.82 10.12
C ALA A 62 9.73 6.39 8.73
N HIS A 63 10.45 5.59 7.92
CA HIS A 63 10.70 5.94 6.52
C HIS A 63 9.37 6.12 5.78
N GLY A 64 9.28 7.13 4.91
CA GLY A 64 8.10 7.30 4.06
C GLY A 64 7.81 6.04 3.24
N ILE A 65 8.86 5.47 2.63
CA ILE A 65 8.76 4.25 1.81
C ILE A 65 8.45 3.00 2.66
N LEU A 66 8.83 2.97 3.94
CA LEU A 66 8.37 1.91 4.86
C LEU A 66 6.85 1.96 5.01
N GLY A 67 6.27 3.14 5.24
CA GLY A 67 4.81 3.29 5.33
C GLY A 67 4.07 2.81 4.08
N LEU A 68 4.56 3.20 2.89
CA LEU A 68 4.04 2.72 1.61
C LEU A 68 4.20 1.19 1.44
N SER A 69 5.34 0.63 1.89
CA SER A 69 5.59 -0.82 1.85
C SER A 69 4.63 -1.59 2.76
N ILE A 70 4.35 -1.05 3.96
CA ILE A 70 3.34 -1.63 4.87
C ILE A 70 1.95 -1.55 4.23
N ALA A 71 1.59 -0.43 3.61
CA ALA A 71 0.32 -0.27 2.91
C ALA A 71 0.14 -1.30 1.79
N SER A 72 1.20 -1.58 1.02
CA SER A 72 1.23 -2.67 0.02
C SER A 72 0.97 -4.04 0.64
N GLY A 73 1.66 -4.38 1.74
CA GLY A 73 1.42 -5.63 2.45
C GLY A 73 -0.02 -5.77 2.97
N LEU A 74 -0.54 -4.71 3.59
CA LEU A 74 -1.93 -4.69 4.12
C LEU A 74 -2.96 -4.82 3.00
N ALA A 75 -2.74 -4.16 1.85
CA ALA A 75 -3.62 -4.28 0.69
C ALA A 75 -3.64 -5.70 0.14
N VAL A 76 -2.49 -6.39 0.03
CA VAL A 76 -2.43 -7.79 -0.43
C VAL A 76 -3.15 -8.73 0.54
N GLN A 77 -3.04 -8.51 1.85
CA GLN A 77 -3.65 -9.37 2.88
C GLN A 77 -5.19 -9.39 2.85
N THR A 78 -5.82 -8.41 2.20
CA THR A 78 -7.28 -8.44 1.95
C THR A 78 -7.71 -9.56 0.99
N GLY A 79 -6.77 -10.12 0.22
CA GLY A 79 -7.02 -11.17 -0.77
C GLY A 79 -7.62 -10.69 -2.09
N PHE A 80 -8.07 -9.44 -2.23
CA PHE A 80 -8.84 -9.03 -3.42
C PHE A 80 -8.03 -9.02 -4.73
N MET A 81 -6.70 -8.97 -4.66
CA MET A 81 -5.79 -9.03 -5.80
C MET A 81 -5.00 -10.35 -5.90
N GLU A 82 -5.23 -11.29 -4.97
CA GLU A 82 -4.42 -12.50 -4.84
C GLU A 82 -4.48 -13.35 -6.12
N GLN A 83 -3.30 -13.68 -6.68
CA GLN A 83 -3.13 -14.48 -7.91
C GLN A 83 -3.68 -13.85 -9.21
N THR A 84 -4.24 -12.64 -9.16
CA THR A 84 -4.82 -11.95 -10.33
C THR A 84 -4.07 -10.70 -10.77
N VAL A 85 -3.12 -10.18 -9.99
CA VAL A 85 -2.20 -9.12 -10.45
C VAL A 85 -1.26 -9.69 -11.53
N LEU A 86 -1.30 -9.10 -12.72
CA LEU A 86 -0.32 -9.37 -13.78
C LEU A 86 0.88 -8.42 -13.67
N ALA A 87 0.65 -7.16 -13.31
CA ALA A 87 1.71 -6.20 -13.09
C ALA A 87 1.27 -5.08 -12.14
N PHE A 88 2.14 -4.70 -11.22
CA PHE A 88 2.04 -3.43 -10.50
C PHE A 88 2.77 -2.37 -11.30
N ARG A 89 2.03 -1.43 -11.90
CA ARG A 89 2.56 -0.60 -12.99
C ARG A 89 3.10 0.72 -12.51
N GLU A 90 2.36 1.41 -11.64
CA GLU A 90 2.66 2.80 -11.30
C GLU A 90 2.23 3.10 -9.87
N ILE A 91 2.97 4.03 -9.26
CA ILE A 91 2.59 4.75 -8.05
C ILE A 91 2.53 6.23 -8.44
N ASN A 92 1.33 6.81 -8.41
CA ASN A 92 1.06 8.15 -8.91
C ASN A 92 0.56 9.05 -7.78
N ASP A 93 0.84 10.35 -7.87
CA ASP A 93 0.39 11.39 -6.93
C ASP A 93 0.64 11.06 -5.44
N TRP A 94 1.69 10.31 -5.12
CA TRP A 94 1.96 9.86 -3.75
C TRP A 94 2.46 11.00 -2.87
N LYS A 95 1.81 11.21 -1.73
CA LYS A 95 2.10 12.29 -0.77
C LYS A 95 2.34 11.72 0.63
N PHE A 96 3.48 12.06 1.21
CA PHE A 96 3.78 11.85 2.63
C PHE A 96 3.18 13.01 3.42
N SER A 97 1.95 12.84 3.89
CA SER A 97 1.11 13.93 4.41
C SER A 97 1.37 14.24 5.88
N SER A 98 1.78 13.25 6.67
CA SER A 98 2.15 13.40 8.08
C SER A 98 3.16 12.30 8.48
N PRO A 99 4.02 12.55 9.48
CA PRO A 99 4.96 11.54 9.96
C PRO A 99 4.22 10.34 10.55
N ILE A 100 4.84 9.17 10.45
CA ILE A 100 4.41 7.95 11.15
C ILE A 100 5.41 7.74 12.29
N PHE A 101 4.96 7.82 13.52
CA PHE A 101 5.81 7.62 14.70
C PHE A 101 5.86 6.14 15.10
N ILE A 102 6.90 5.78 15.87
CA ILE A 102 6.94 4.49 16.57
C ILE A 102 5.74 4.41 17.51
N GLY A 103 4.95 3.34 17.39
CA GLY A 103 3.72 3.12 18.15
C GLY A 103 2.44 3.55 17.42
N ASP A 104 2.53 4.28 16.30
CA ASP A 104 1.35 4.57 15.49
C ASP A 104 0.77 3.30 14.88
N THR A 105 -0.54 3.23 14.81
CA THR A 105 -1.25 2.10 14.19
C THR A 105 -1.91 2.57 12.91
N ILE A 106 -1.50 1.98 11.79
CA ILE A 106 -1.95 2.37 10.46
C ILE A 106 -2.82 1.31 9.80
N HIS A 107 -3.77 1.76 8.99
CA HIS A 107 -4.56 0.95 8.07
C HIS A 107 -4.71 1.69 6.74
N VAL A 108 -5.24 1.02 5.72
CA VAL A 108 -5.43 1.58 4.39
C VAL A 108 -6.90 1.53 4.01
N GLU A 109 -7.42 2.65 3.54
CA GLU A 109 -8.68 2.72 2.81
C GLU A 109 -8.36 2.79 1.31
N LEU A 110 -8.96 1.89 0.53
CA LEU A 110 -8.78 1.78 -0.91
C LEU A 110 -10.10 2.07 -1.62
N GLU A 111 -10.04 2.75 -2.76
CA GLU A 111 -11.18 2.98 -3.64
C GLU A 111 -10.79 2.77 -5.12
N ILE A 112 -11.56 1.97 -5.86
CA ILE A 112 -11.36 1.82 -7.29
C ILE A 112 -11.87 3.07 -8.02
N LEU A 113 -10.97 3.82 -8.65
CA LEU A 113 -11.28 5.05 -9.37
C LEU A 113 -11.62 4.82 -10.84
N GLU A 114 -10.96 3.84 -11.47
CA GLU A 114 -11.11 3.57 -12.90
C GLU A 114 -10.90 2.09 -13.17
N THR A 115 -11.63 1.57 -14.15
CA THR A 115 -11.43 0.25 -14.74
C THR A 115 -11.34 0.39 -16.27
N LYS A 116 -10.26 -0.09 -16.87
CA LYS A 116 -10.03 0.01 -18.32
C LYS A 116 -9.60 -1.34 -18.89
N ALA A 117 -10.46 -1.94 -19.70
CA ALA A 117 -10.16 -3.22 -20.35
C ALA A 117 -8.97 -3.08 -21.32
N ILE A 118 -8.04 -4.03 -21.28
CA ILE A 118 -6.91 -4.14 -22.22
C ILE A 118 -6.77 -5.61 -22.64
N PRO A 119 -7.71 -6.18 -23.43
CA PRO A 119 -7.78 -7.62 -23.70
C PRO A 119 -6.51 -8.21 -24.30
N ARG A 120 -5.77 -7.41 -25.10
CA ARG A 120 -4.46 -7.80 -25.66
C ARG A 120 -3.39 -8.14 -24.62
N LEU A 121 -3.57 -7.71 -23.36
CA LEU A 121 -2.71 -8.02 -22.22
C LEU A 121 -3.33 -9.07 -21.29
N GLY A 122 -4.40 -9.75 -21.71
CA GLY A 122 -5.06 -10.81 -20.93
C GLY A 122 -5.93 -10.30 -19.78
N GLY A 123 -6.38 -9.05 -19.83
CA GLY A 123 -7.25 -8.49 -18.79
C GLY A 123 -7.48 -6.98 -18.94
N GLY A 124 -7.26 -6.21 -17.86
CA GLY A 124 -7.46 -4.76 -17.85
C GLY A 124 -6.77 -4.08 -16.69
N VAL A 125 -6.66 -2.75 -16.76
CA VAL A 125 -6.02 -1.92 -15.73
C VAL A 125 -7.07 -1.38 -14.78
N ILE A 126 -6.73 -1.36 -13.50
CA ILE A 126 -7.49 -0.64 -12.48
C ILE A 126 -6.61 0.47 -11.88
N ASN A 127 -7.22 1.63 -11.63
CA ASN A 127 -6.63 2.70 -10.84
C ASN A 127 -7.27 2.69 -9.46
N ILE A 128 -6.44 2.67 -8.42
CA ILE A 128 -6.87 2.53 -7.04
C ILE A 128 -6.39 3.77 -6.28
N ALA A 129 -7.28 4.49 -5.61
CA ALA A 129 -6.91 5.48 -4.61
C ALA A 129 -6.55 4.76 -3.31
N LEU A 130 -5.52 5.25 -2.63
CA LEU A 130 -5.12 4.78 -1.31
C LEU A 130 -5.04 5.95 -0.35
N ASP A 131 -5.63 5.78 0.82
CA ASP A 131 -5.49 6.65 1.97
C ASP A 131 -5.00 5.83 3.16
N VAL A 132 -3.75 6.04 3.55
CA VAL A 132 -3.16 5.41 4.73
C VAL A 132 -3.45 6.29 5.92
N LYS A 133 -4.21 5.76 6.88
CA LYS A 133 -4.66 6.50 8.06
C LYS A 133 -4.06 5.93 9.33
N ASN A 134 -3.77 6.82 10.29
CA ASN A 134 -3.34 6.43 11.64
C ASN A 134 -4.54 6.13 12.57
N GLN A 135 -4.26 5.82 13.83
CA GLN A 135 -5.24 5.52 14.87
C GLN A 135 -6.17 6.68 15.22
N LYS A 136 -5.85 7.91 14.81
CA LYS A 136 -6.69 9.11 15.00
C LYS A 136 -7.57 9.40 13.78
N GLY A 137 -7.47 8.59 12.72
CA GLY A 137 -8.16 8.80 11.45
C GLY A 137 -7.49 9.85 10.56
N GLU A 138 -6.27 10.30 10.89
CA GLU A 138 -5.52 11.28 10.10
C GLU A 138 -4.79 10.58 8.95
N THR A 139 -4.85 11.16 7.74
CA THR A 139 -4.08 10.69 6.59
C THR A 139 -2.59 10.92 6.82
N VAL A 140 -1.81 9.84 6.92
CA VAL A 140 -0.35 9.88 6.99
C VAL A 140 0.28 9.81 5.61
N GLN A 141 -0.30 9.02 4.70
CA GLN A 141 0.13 8.95 3.30
C GLN A 141 -1.07 8.73 2.39
N LYS A 142 -1.02 9.23 1.16
CA LYS A 142 -2.05 8.95 0.15
C LYS A 142 -1.50 9.04 -1.25
N GLY A 143 -2.15 8.37 -2.18
CA GLY A 143 -1.81 8.43 -3.60
C GLY A 143 -2.64 7.45 -4.39
N LYS A 144 -2.16 7.09 -5.59
CA LYS A 144 -2.84 6.16 -6.48
C LYS A 144 -1.91 5.05 -6.92
N TRP A 145 -2.47 3.86 -7.11
CA TRP A 145 -1.82 2.73 -7.74
C TRP A 145 -2.48 2.40 -9.07
N THR A 146 -1.66 2.02 -10.04
CA THR A 146 -2.10 1.45 -11.31
C THR A 146 -1.72 -0.02 -11.34
N ALA A 147 -2.70 -0.92 -11.39
CA ALA A 147 -2.46 -2.37 -11.45
C ALA A 147 -3.09 -2.97 -12.72
N LEU A 148 -2.35 -3.84 -13.40
CA LEU A 148 -2.89 -4.68 -14.46
C LEU A 148 -3.43 -5.96 -13.84
N MET A 149 -4.72 -6.22 -14.02
CA MET A 149 -5.44 -7.37 -13.48
C MET A 149 -5.76 -8.35 -14.59
N ARG A 150 -5.65 -9.64 -14.28
CA ARG A 150 -6.02 -10.75 -15.17
C ARG A 150 -7.53 -10.74 -15.40
N GLY A 151 -7.95 -10.88 -16.66
CA GLY A 151 -9.36 -11.08 -17.02
C GLY A 151 -9.80 -12.53 -16.79
N LYS A 152 -11.11 -12.75 -16.76
CA LYS A 152 -11.68 -14.10 -16.68
C LYS A 152 -11.15 -14.98 -17.83
N PRO A 153 -10.88 -16.28 -17.59
CA PRO A 153 -10.59 -17.22 -18.66
C PRO A 153 -11.70 -17.16 -19.72
N LYS A 154 -11.33 -17.28 -20.99
CA LYS A 154 -12.30 -17.53 -22.05
C LYS A 154 -12.61 -19.02 -22.06
N ASP A 155 -13.89 -19.36 -22.08
CA ASP A 155 -14.34 -20.73 -22.32
C ASP A 155 -13.90 -21.24 -23.71
#